data_AF-A0A0U5BCL3-F1
#
_entry.id   AF-A0A0U5BCL3-F1
#
_cell.length_a   1.000
_cell.length_b   1.000
_cell.length_c   1.000
_cell.angle_alpha   90.00
_cell.angle_beta   90.00
_cell.angle_gamma   90.00
#
_symmetry.space_group_name_H-M   'P 1'
#
loop_
_entity.id
_entity.type
_entity.pdbx_description
1 polymer ?
#
loop_
_entity_poly.entity_id
_entity_poly.type
_entity_poly.pdbx_seq_one_letter_code
_entity_poly.pdbx_strand_id
1 'polypeptide(L)'
;MTTYPHPHLDNLDEDDPNRPGWQPDPERDGWERWWDGQQFTQWVHRSPRPGAAFDPNWKRAFWPGPNRDARIARYGLVATLATFFVQAWITTAEVVGLGFVDPPVIIASIVAASLAAVITAFYGYRGMKRADPLGGRASAVAALTVAVVLGATPLSFLLAYALMGFQLY
;
A
#
# COMPACT_ATOMS: atom_id res chain seq x y z
N MET A 1 4.48 -50.23 -5.23
CA MET A 1 3.38 -49.50 -4.58
C MET A 1 3.98 -48.23 -3.98
N THR A 2 3.92 -47.15 -4.74
CA THR A 2 4.44 -45.84 -4.37
C THR A 2 3.25 -44.99 -3.95
N THR A 3 3.17 -44.68 -2.67
CA THR A 3 2.18 -43.81 -2.05
C THR A 3 2.44 -42.38 -2.54
N TYR A 4 1.49 -41.81 -3.28
CA TYR A 4 1.48 -40.38 -3.57
C TYR A 4 1.12 -39.61 -2.29
N PRO A 5 1.86 -38.56 -1.89
CA PRO A 5 1.40 -37.69 -0.84
C PRO A 5 0.20 -36.87 -1.35
N HIS A 6 -0.91 -36.95 -0.62
CA HIS A 6 -2.15 -36.21 -0.86
C HIS A 6 -1.92 -34.68 -0.84
N PRO A 7 -2.48 -33.92 -1.80
CA PRO A 7 -2.52 -32.47 -1.74
C PRO A 7 -3.78 -32.02 -0.98
N HIS A 8 -3.79 -32.12 0.36
CA HIS A 8 -5.01 -31.80 1.13
C HIS A 8 -4.77 -31.14 2.51
N LEU A 9 -3.76 -30.26 2.67
CA LEU A 9 -3.50 -29.66 3.99
C LEU A 9 -3.25 -28.14 4.04
N ASP A 10 -3.61 -27.36 3.02
CA ASP A 10 -3.45 -25.88 3.10
C ASP A 10 -4.76 -25.06 2.95
N ASN A 11 -5.91 -25.67 2.64
CA ASN A 11 -7.15 -24.93 2.27
C ASN A 11 -8.40 -25.27 3.11
N LEU A 12 -8.28 -25.65 4.38
CA LEU A 12 -9.46 -25.91 5.22
C LEU A 12 -10.05 -24.65 5.89
N ASP A 13 -9.36 -23.51 5.80
CA ASP A 13 -9.74 -22.25 6.50
C ASP A 13 -10.26 -21.14 5.55
N GLU A 14 -10.31 -21.37 4.24
CA GLU A 14 -10.87 -20.40 3.26
C GLU A 14 -12.40 -20.48 3.14
N ASP A 15 -12.99 -21.62 3.52
CA ASP A 15 -14.43 -21.88 3.40
C ASP A 15 -15.23 -21.63 4.68
N ASP A 16 -14.63 -21.09 5.76
CA ASP A 16 -15.39 -20.72 6.95
C ASP A 16 -16.24 -19.46 6.69
N PRO A 17 -17.58 -19.57 6.57
CA PRO A 17 -18.45 -18.43 6.33
C PRO A 17 -18.45 -17.43 7.50
N ASN A 18 -17.94 -17.81 8.67
CA ASN A 18 -17.85 -16.93 9.83
C ASN A 18 -16.52 -16.16 9.90
N ARG A 19 -15.57 -16.41 8.99
CA ARG A 19 -14.29 -15.69 8.98
C ARG A 19 -14.49 -14.21 8.62
N PRO A 20 -13.78 -13.27 9.29
CA PRO A 20 -13.81 -11.86 8.91
C PRO A 20 -13.40 -11.66 7.46
N GLY A 21 -14.18 -10.90 6.70
CA GLY A 21 -13.97 -10.80 5.25
C GLY A 21 -15.04 -10.02 4.50
N TRP A 22 -14.81 -9.86 3.19
CA TRP A 22 -15.81 -9.33 2.26
C TRP A 22 -16.80 -10.44 1.90
N GLN A 23 -18.08 -10.23 2.26
CA GLN A 23 -19.16 -11.16 1.95
C GLN A 23 -20.28 -10.45 1.18
N PRO A 24 -21.15 -11.16 0.43
CA PRO A 24 -22.29 -10.55 -0.26
C PRO A 24 -23.16 -9.70 0.68
N ASP A 25 -23.53 -8.49 0.26
CA ASP A 25 -24.37 -7.60 1.07
C ASP A 25 -25.81 -8.14 1.10
N PRO A 26 -26.39 -8.43 2.30
CA PRO A 26 -27.74 -8.97 2.41
C PRO A 26 -28.85 -7.99 1.98
N GLU A 27 -28.54 -6.70 1.91
CA GLU A 27 -29.51 -5.65 1.56
C GLU A 27 -29.41 -5.19 0.11
N ARG A 28 -28.31 -5.52 -0.61
CA ARG A 28 -28.00 -4.95 -1.93
C ARG A 28 -27.31 -5.95 -2.86
N ASP A 29 -28.04 -6.38 -3.88
CA ASP A 29 -27.49 -7.26 -4.92
C ASP A 29 -26.30 -6.63 -5.66
N GLY A 30 -25.24 -7.42 -5.85
CA GLY A 30 -24.00 -7.00 -6.53
C GLY A 30 -23.09 -6.10 -5.68
N TRP A 31 -23.33 -6.03 -4.38
CA TRP A 31 -22.45 -5.41 -3.40
C TRP A 31 -21.90 -6.44 -2.41
N GLU A 32 -20.77 -6.10 -1.81
CA GLU A 32 -20.14 -6.82 -0.72
C GLU A 32 -20.08 -5.90 0.50
N ARG A 33 -20.30 -6.47 1.68
CA ARG A 33 -20.22 -5.79 2.98
C ARG A 33 -19.21 -6.53 3.85
N TRP A 34 -18.40 -5.78 4.59
CA TRP A 34 -17.39 -6.38 5.45
C TRP A 34 -18.03 -7.03 6.68
N TRP A 35 -17.83 -8.34 6.84
CA TRP A 35 -18.18 -9.14 8.01
C TRP A 35 -17.02 -9.16 8.99
N ASP A 36 -17.26 -8.86 10.26
CA ASP A 36 -16.22 -8.83 11.30
C ASP A 36 -16.09 -10.15 12.08
N GLY A 37 -16.88 -11.17 11.73
CA GLY A 37 -16.99 -12.43 12.46
C GLY A 37 -18.26 -12.57 13.30
N GLN A 38 -18.94 -11.46 13.59
CA GLN A 38 -20.18 -11.44 14.39
C GLN A 38 -21.32 -10.71 13.71
N GLN A 39 -21.01 -9.61 13.02
CA GLN A 39 -22.00 -8.78 12.34
C GLN A 39 -21.42 -8.12 11.09
N PHE A 40 -22.33 -7.71 10.22
CA PHE A 40 -22.00 -6.89 9.08
C PHE A 40 -21.69 -5.45 9.51
N THR A 41 -20.54 -4.93 9.08
CA THR A 41 -20.14 -3.55 9.36
C THR A 41 -20.71 -2.58 8.33
N GLN A 42 -20.60 -1.28 8.59
CA GLN A 42 -21.02 -0.22 7.66
C GLN A 42 -20.20 -0.13 6.35
N TRP A 43 -19.11 -0.90 6.23
CA TRP A 43 -18.21 -0.80 5.08
C TRP A 43 -18.73 -1.68 3.95
N VAL A 44 -19.19 -1.02 2.89
CA VAL A 44 -19.71 -1.65 1.67
C VAL A 44 -18.86 -1.33 0.46
N HIS A 45 -18.77 -2.27 -0.47
CA HIS A 45 -18.14 -2.08 -1.76
C HIS A 45 -18.88 -2.81 -2.88
N ARG A 46 -18.72 -2.38 -4.12
CA ARG A 46 -19.34 -3.07 -5.26
C ARG A 46 -18.57 -4.36 -5.55
N SER A 47 -19.27 -5.48 -5.69
CA SER A 47 -18.63 -6.76 -5.96
C SER A 47 -17.83 -6.67 -7.27
N PRO A 48 -16.59 -7.21 -7.31
CA PRO A 48 -15.84 -7.25 -8.55
C PRO A 48 -16.59 -8.05 -9.61
N ARG A 49 -16.74 -7.48 -10.81
CA ARG A 49 -17.45 -8.17 -11.90
C ARG A 49 -16.69 -9.43 -12.34
N PRO A 50 -17.38 -10.55 -12.61
CA PRO A 50 -16.80 -11.69 -13.31
C PRO A 50 -16.23 -11.25 -14.66
N GLY A 51 -15.01 -11.66 -15.00
CA GLY A 51 -14.35 -11.29 -16.27
C GLY A 51 -13.58 -9.97 -16.26
N ALA A 52 -13.35 -9.36 -15.10
CA ALA A 52 -12.41 -8.24 -15.01
C ALA A 52 -10.95 -8.70 -15.25
N ALA A 53 -10.09 -7.78 -15.70
CA ALA A 53 -8.66 -8.03 -15.98
C ALA A 53 -7.84 -8.61 -14.80
N PHE A 54 -8.39 -8.58 -13.59
CA PHE A 54 -7.79 -9.17 -12.39
C PHE A 54 -8.83 -9.96 -11.63
N ASP A 55 -8.38 -11.04 -10.98
CA ASP A 55 -9.18 -11.91 -10.14
C ASP A 55 -10.01 -11.11 -9.10
N PRO A 56 -11.31 -11.39 -8.95
CA PRO A 56 -12.15 -10.79 -7.90
C PRO A 56 -11.53 -10.85 -6.50
N ASN A 57 -10.90 -11.96 -6.12
CA ASN A 57 -10.25 -12.14 -4.82
C ASN A 57 -9.06 -11.20 -4.66
N TRP A 58 -8.29 -11.00 -5.72
CA TRP A 58 -7.18 -10.04 -5.70
C TRP A 58 -7.72 -8.62 -5.50
N LYS A 59 -8.79 -8.24 -6.20
CA LYS A 59 -9.43 -6.93 -6.00
C LYS A 59 -9.93 -6.78 -4.57
N ARG A 60 -10.61 -7.78 -4.00
CA ARG A 60 -11.09 -7.81 -2.60
C ARG A 60 -9.97 -7.52 -1.61
N ALA A 61 -8.80 -8.13 -1.80
CA ALA A 61 -7.65 -7.95 -0.92
C ALA A 61 -7.10 -6.50 -0.88
N PHE A 62 -7.33 -5.71 -1.93
CA PHE A 62 -6.95 -4.28 -2.00
C PHE A 62 -7.96 -3.34 -1.32
N TRP A 63 -9.15 -3.82 -0.94
CA TRP A 63 -10.12 -3.00 -0.23
C TRP A 63 -9.79 -2.98 1.26
N PRO A 64 -9.53 -1.79 1.84
CA PRO A 64 -9.05 -1.70 3.22
C PRO A 64 -10.11 -2.02 4.27
N GLY A 65 -11.39 -2.19 3.90
CA GLY A 65 -12.47 -2.48 4.85
C GLY A 65 -12.49 -1.47 6.02
N PRO A 66 -12.68 -1.94 7.27
CA PRO A 66 -12.54 -1.13 8.48
C PRO A 66 -11.10 -0.74 8.85
N ASN A 67 -10.07 -1.31 8.21
CA ASN A 67 -8.67 -1.04 8.52
C ASN A 67 -8.26 0.40 8.17
N ARG A 68 -8.31 1.29 9.15
CA ARG A 68 -7.89 2.70 9.00
C ARG A 68 -6.42 2.82 8.60
N ASP A 69 -5.56 1.98 9.17
CA ASP A 69 -4.12 2.04 8.91
C ASP A 69 -3.82 1.64 7.45
N ALA A 70 -4.47 0.58 6.94
CA ALA A 70 -4.36 0.20 5.52
C ALA A 70 -4.93 1.27 4.57
N ARG A 71 -5.98 1.98 4.98
CA ARG A 71 -6.54 3.10 4.20
C ARG A 71 -5.58 4.28 4.12
N ILE A 72 -4.96 4.65 5.25
CA ILE A 72 -3.93 5.69 5.28
C ILE A 72 -2.74 5.25 4.43
N ALA A 73 -2.29 4.00 4.57
CA ALA A 73 -1.20 3.44 3.76
C ALA A 73 -1.52 3.49 2.26
N ARG A 74 -2.77 3.25 1.85
CA ARG A 74 -3.20 3.38 0.45
C ARG A 74 -3.08 4.81 -0.08
N TYR A 75 -3.46 5.82 0.71
CA TYR A 75 -3.23 7.22 0.33
C TYR A 75 -1.74 7.57 0.32
N GLY A 76 -1.00 7.02 1.29
CA GLY A 76 0.45 7.12 1.37
C GLY A 76 1.13 6.57 0.12
N LEU A 77 0.70 5.43 -0.40
CA LEU A 77 1.21 4.86 -1.67
C LEU A 77 1.05 5.86 -2.82
N VAL A 78 -0.11 6.51 -2.95
CA VAL A 78 -0.34 7.52 -3.99
C VAL A 78 0.59 8.72 -3.79
N ALA A 79 0.75 9.17 -2.55
CA ALA A 79 1.67 10.27 -2.21
C ALA A 79 3.12 9.91 -2.54
N THR A 80 3.60 8.72 -2.16
CA THR A 80 4.96 8.24 -2.48
C THR A 80 5.21 8.20 -3.98
N LEU A 81 4.25 7.70 -4.76
CA LEU A 81 4.36 7.70 -6.22
C LEU A 81 4.42 9.13 -6.78
N ALA A 82 3.54 10.02 -6.31
CA ALA A 82 3.54 11.42 -6.74
C ALA A 82 4.88 12.11 -6.43
N THR A 83 5.40 11.95 -5.21
CA THR A 83 6.69 12.53 -4.82
C THR A 83 7.85 11.95 -5.62
N PHE A 84 7.80 10.65 -5.96
CA PHE A 84 8.81 10.01 -6.81
C PHE A 84 8.82 10.63 -8.22
N PHE A 85 7.65 10.83 -8.84
CA PHE A 85 7.57 11.48 -10.16
C PHE A 85 8.02 12.94 -10.13
N VAL A 86 7.68 13.69 -9.07
CA VAL A 86 8.15 15.07 -8.89
C VAL A 86 9.68 15.09 -8.76
N GLN A 87 10.28 14.18 -8.00
CA GLN A 87 11.73 14.08 -7.89
C GLN A 87 12.39 13.70 -9.22
N ALA A 88 11.86 12.70 -9.93
CA ALA A 88 12.38 12.32 -11.24
C ALA A 88 12.34 13.51 -12.22
N TRP A 89 11.29 14.32 -12.17
CA TRP A 89 11.18 15.56 -12.95
C TRP A 89 12.24 16.60 -12.55
N ILE A 90 12.40 16.88 -11.26
CA ILE A 90 13.40 17.84 -10.74
C ILE A 90 14.81 17.42 -11.17
N THR A 91 15.18 16.15 -10.95
CA THR A 91 16.48 15.61 -11.34
C THR A 91 16.70 15.67 -12.85
N THR A 92 15.67 15.38 -13.64
CA THR A 92 15.77 15.50 -15.12
C THR A 92 15.98 16.95 -15.54
N ALA A 93 15.26 17.90 -14.95
CA ALA A 93 15.40 19.32 -15.28
C ALA A 93 16.79 19.87 -14.92
N GLU A 94 17.37 19.41 -13.81
CA GLU A 94 18.74 19.73 -13.39
C GLU A 94 19.77 19.17 -14.38
N VAL A 95 19.67 17.88 -14.76
CA VAL A 95 20.60 17.22 -15.69
C VAL A 95 20.55 17.83 -17.10
N VAL A 96 19.37 18.24 -17.57
CA VAL A 96 19.18 18.85 -18.90
C VAL A 96 19.57 20.34 -18.91
N GLY A 97 19.97 20.90 -17.76
CA GLY A 97 20.47 22.28 -17.67
C GLY A 97 19.38 23.34 -17.80
N LEU A 98 18.13 23.00 -17.47
CA LEU A 98 17.02 23.96 -17.55
C LEU A 98 17.09 25.05 -16.46
N GLY A 99 17.91 24.87 -15.42
CA GLY A 99 18.29 25.94 -14.48
C GLY A 99 17.19 26.49 -13.58
N PHE A 100 16.05 25.81 -13.45
CA PHE A 100 14.86 26.33 -12.76
C PHE A 100 14.71 25.93 -11.28
N VAL A 101 15.66 25.24 -10.66
CA VAL A 101 15.45 24.69 -9.30
C VAL A 101 16.51 25.16 -8.32
N ASP A 102 16.10 26.02 -7.40
CA ASP A 102 16.95 26.49 -6.30
C ASP A 102 17.24 25.36 -5.29
N PRO A 103 18.43 25.30 -4.67
CA PRO A 103 18.78 24.27 -3.69
C PRO A 103 17.76 24.07 -2.54
N PRO A 104 17.12 25.13 -1.97
CA PRO A 104 16.08 24.94 -0.97
C PRO A 104 14.87 24.15 -1.46
N VAL A 105 14.50 24.29 -2.75
CA VAL A 105 13.38 23.57 -3.36
C VAL A 105 13.71 22.08 -3.48
N ILE A 106 14.95 21.77 -3.89
CA ILE A 106 15.46 20.39 -3.95
C ILE A 106 15.38 19.75 -2.57
N ILE A 107 15.96 20.40 -1.55
CA ILE A 107 15.98 19.88 -0.17
C ILE A 107 14.55 19.68 0.36
N ALA A 108 13.67 20.68 0.21
CA ALA A 108 12.29 20.59 0.66
C ALA A 108 11.54 19.43 -0.01
N SER A 109 11.75 19.21 -1.31
CA SER A 109 11.14 18.09 -2.04
C SER A 109 11.61 16.74 -1.54
N ILE A 110 12.91 16.60 -1.21
CA ILE A 110 13.46 15.35 -0.66
C ILE A 110 12.89 15.09 0.74
N VAL A 111 12.83 16.11 1.60
CA VAL A 111 12.22 15.99 2.94
C VAL A 111 10.76 15.56 2.83
N ALA A 112 9.97 16.17 1.94
CA ALA A 112 8.57 15.80 1.73
C ALA A 112 8.43 14.35 1.24
N ALA A 113 9.25 13.93 0.27
CA ALA A 113 9.25 12.56 -0.24
C ALA A 113 9.62 11.53 0.83
N SER A 114 10.65 11.82 1.64
CA SER A 114 11.08 10.96 2.74
C SER A 114 10.02 10.85 3.83
N LEU A 115 9.38 11.95 4.22
CA LEU A 115 8.28 11.91 5.19
C LEU A 115 7.10 11.09 4.65
N ALA A 116 6.71 11.29 3.39
CA ALA A 116 5.65 10.51 2.76
C ALA A 116 5.98 9.00 2.78
N ALA A 117 7.21 8.62 2.43
CA ALA A 117 7.65 7.23 2.47
C ALA A 117 7.64 6.64 3.89
N VAL A 118 8.19 7.35 4.89
CA VAL A 118 8.24 6.88 6.29
C VAL A 118 6.84 6.71 6.87
N ILE A 119 5.96 7.70 6.67
CA ILE A 119 4.56 7.63 7.10
C ILE A 119 3.87 6.43 6.44
N THR A 120 4.04 6.26 5.13
CA THR A 120 3.43 5.16 4.38
C THR A 120 3.94 3.81 4.85
N ALA A 121 5.24 3.66 5.09
CA ALA A 121 5.84 2.43 5.60
C ALA A 121 5.32 2.10 7.02
N PHE A 122 5.24 3.10 7.89
CA PHE A 122 4.72 2.91 9.26
C PHE A 122 3.26 2.45 9.26
N TYR A 123 2.39 3.14 8.53
CA TYR A 123 0.97 2.77 8.44
C TYR A 123 0.75 1.48 7.62
N GLY A 124 1.58 1.21 6.62
CA GLY A 124 1.56 -0.04 5.86
C GLY A 124 1.90 -1.24 6.75
N TYR A 125 2.96 -1.13 7.56
CA TYR A 125 3.35 -2.17 8.52
C TYR A 125 2.26 -2.39 9.59
N ARG A 126 1.74 -1.31 10.18
CA ARG A 126 0.69 -1.41 11.20
C ARG A 126 -0.63 -1.92 10.63
N GLY A 127 -0.97 -1.52 9.40
CA GLY A 127 -2.12 -2.01 8.66
C GLY A 127 -2.02 -3.49 8.34
N MET A 128 -0.83 -3.97 7.94
CA MET A 128 -0.56 -5.39 7.70
C MET A 128 -0.77 -6.24 8.95
N LYS A 129 -0.28 -5.80 10.12
CA LYS A 129 -0.48 -6.53 11.40
C LYS A 129 -1.94 -6.66 11.83
N ARG A 130 -2.82 -5.79 11.35
CA ARG A 130 -4.24 -5.77 11.69
C ARG A 130 -5.13 -6.26 10.54
N ALA A 131 -4.52 -6.75 9.46
CA ALA A 131 -5.24 -7.04 8.23
C ALA A 131 -6.09 -8.31 8.30
N ASP A 132 -5.76 -9.26 9.18
CA ASP A 132 -6.55 -10.49 9.31
C ASP A 132 -7.96 -10.20 9.88
N PRO A 133 -8.14 -9.41 10.96
CA PRO A 133 -9.49 -9.04 11.44
C PRO A 133 -10.13 -7.86 10.71
N LEU A 134 -9.36 -6.97 10.07
CA LEU A 134 -9.88 -5.71 9.50
C LEU A 134 -9.83 -5.63 7.97
N GLY A 135 -9.19 -6.59 7.31
CA GLY A 135 -9.01 -6.60 5.86
C GLY A 135 -7.90 -5.70 5.35
N GLY A 136 -7.79 -5.63 4.02
CA GLY A 136 -6.87 -4.73 3.33
C GLY A 136 -5.41 -5.17 3.27
N ARG A 137 -5.10 -6.45 3.52
CA ARG A 137 -3.72 -6.96 3.59
C ARG A 137 -2.89 -6.63 2.35
N ALA A 138 -3.43 -6.87 1.15
CA ALA A 138 -2.70 -6.59 -0.09
C ALA A 138 -2.43 -5.10 -0.27
N SER A 139 -3.37 -4.22 0.09
CA SER A 139 -3.15 -2.77 0.03
C SER A 139 -2.06 -2.29 0.99
N ALA A 140 -2.04 -2.82 2.21
CA ALA A 140 -1.05 -2.47 3.22
C ALA A 140 0.35 -2.98 2.85
N VAL A 141 0.44 -4.22 2.33
CA VAL A 141 1.69 -4.81 1.83
C VAL A 141 2.20 -4.02 0.62
N ALA A 142 1.35 -3.75 -0.38
CA ALA A 142 1.75 -2.98 -1.55
C ALA A 142 2.25 -1.58 -1.17
N ALA A 143 1.55 -0.88 -0.29
CA ALA A 143 1.97 0.42 0.23
C ALA A 143 3.33 0.34 0.95
N LEU A 144 3.53 -0.65 1.81
CA LEU A 144 4.79 -0.87 2.49
C LEU A 144 5.93 -1.16 1.50
N THR A 145 5.72 -2.06 0.54
CA THR A 145 6.73 -2.42 -0.45
C THR A 145 7.14 -1.21 -1.28
N VAL A 146 6.18 -0.45 -1.81
CA VAL A 146 6.45 0.77 -2.59
C VAL A 146 7.18 1.80 -1.75
N ALA A 147 6.74 2.02 -0.51
CA ALA A 147 7.38 2.97 0.40
C ALA A 147 8.83 2.59 0.73
N VAL A 148 9.12 1.30 0.91
CA VAL A 148 10.49 0.84 1.18
C VAL A 148 11.36 0.95 -0.07
N VAL A 149 10.87 0.47 -1.23
CA VAL A 149 11.67 0.45 -2.47
C VAL A 149 11.91 1.86 -3.01
N LEU A 150 10.86 2.67 -3.15
CA LEU A 150 10.97 4.02 -3.70
C LEU A 150 11.40 5.04 -2.65
N GLY A 151 11.09 4.81 -1.37
CA GLY A 151 11.47 5.72 -0.28
C GLY A 151 12.94 5.63 0.11
N ALA A 152 13.64 4.55 -0.23
CA ALA A 152 15.09 4.45 -0.04
C ALA A 152 15.83 5.55 -0.81
N THR A 153 15.39 5.87 -2.04
CA THR A 153 16.04 6.85 -2.91
C THR A 153 16.10 8.27 -2.30
N PRO A 154 14.98 8.92 -1.91
CA PRO A 154 15.02 10.25 -1.30
C PRO A 154 15.78 10.24 0.03
N LEU A 155 15.68 9.17 0.83
CA LEU A 155 16.44 9.06 2.07
C LEU A 155 17.95 9.02 1.81
N SER A 156 18.40 8.27 0.79
CA SER A 156 19.80 8.25 0.38
C SER A 156 20.27 9.62 -0.12
N PHE A 157 19.46 10.35 -0.87
CA PHE A 157 19.79 11.71 -1.30
C PHE A 157 19.90 12.69 -0.12
N LEU A 158 18.98 12.61 0.85
CA LEU A 158 19.06 13.43 2.08
C LEU A 158 20.35 13.16 2.85
N LEU A 159 20.72 11.88 2.99
CA LEU A 159 21.96 11.49 3.65
C LEU A 159 23.19 12.00 2.88
N ALA A 160 23.19 11.88 1.55
CA ALA A 160 24.28 12.39 0.72
C ALA A 160 24.44 13.91 0.84
N TYR A 161 23.34 14.67 0.80
CA TYR A 161 23.35 16.12 1.00
C TYR A 161 23.85 16.51 2.39
N ALA A 162 23.42 15.79 3.43
CA ALA A 162 23.91 16.03 4.79
C ALA A 162 25.43 15.79 4.87
N LEU A 163 25.93 14.69 4.30
CA LEU A 163 27.36 14.36 4.29
C LEU A 163 28.20 15.37 3.48
N MET A 164 27.73 15.81 2.30
CA MET A 164 28.42 16.84 1.51
C MET A 164 28.45 18.18 2.25
N GLY A 165 27.35 18.57 2.89
CA GLY A 165 27.31 19.78 3.73
C GLY A 165 28.32 19.73 4.88
N PHE A 166 28.53 18.57 5.49
CA PHE A 166 29.53 18.35 6.54
C PHE A 166 30.99 18.43 6.04
N GLN A 167 31.27 18.20 4.76
CA GLN A 167 32.64 18.29 4.22
C GLN A 167 33.06 19.71 3.84
N LEU A 168 32.11 20.66 3.78
CA LEU A 168 32.35 22.06 3.44
C LEU A 168 32.56 22.96 4.66
N TYR A 169 32.45 22.40 5.88
CA TYR A 169 32.74 23.04 7.17
C TYR A 169 33.88 22.31 7.88
#